data_AF-A0A7C7J3A3-F1
#
_entry.id   AF-A0A7C7J3A3-F1
#
_cell.length_a   1.000
_cell.length_b   1.000
_cell.length_c   1.000
_cell.angle_alpha   90.00
_cell.angle_beta   90.00
_cell.angle_gamma   90.00
#
_symmetry.space_group_name_H-M   'P 1'
#
loop_
_entity.id
_entity.type
_entity.pdbx_description
1 polymer ?
#
loop_
_entity_poly.entity_id
_entity_poly.type
_entity_poly.pdbx_seq_one_letter_code
_entity_poly.pdbx_strand_id
1 'polypeptide(L)'
;MSQAPQTIPFFSSGRIASRSGDSRQQAGTDAGMFPHGQNASGFPDLVEYGMSPAEAIRTATVNAADLLGVDDRGTIEVDKLADIDAVKGNPLEDVGLLQDVLFVMKNGRIYKND
;
A
#
# COMPACT_ATOMS: atom_id res chain seq x y z
N MET A 1 -14.87 -19.21 -50.01
CA MET A 1 -15.69 -19.69 -48.87
C MET A 1 -15.16 -21.09 -48.56
N SER A 2 -14.50 -21.41 -47.45
CA SER A 2 -14.73 -21.06 -46.04
C SER A 2 -13.39 -21.14 -45.29
N GLN A 3 -13.18 -20.24 -44.33
CA GLN A 3 -11.91 -19.99 -43.64
C GLN A 3 -11.49 -21.11 -42.69
N ALA A 4 -10.18 -21.35 -42.60
CA ALA A 4 -9.55 -22.07 -41.49
C ALA A 4 -9.59 -21.22 -40.21
N PRO A 5 -9.72 -21.83 -39.01
CA PRO A 5 -9.75 -21.09 -37.76
C PRO A 5 -8.37 -20.48 -37.47
N GLN A 6 -8.29 -19.16 -37.50
CA GLN A 6 -7.12 -18.42 -37.04
C GLN A 6 -7.07 -18.55 -35.52
N THR A 7 -6.19 -19.43 -35.03
CA THR A 7 -5.86 -19.55 -33.62
C THR A 7 -5.07 -18.29 -33.24
N ILE A 8 -5.71 -17.40 -32.48
CA ILE A 8 -5.05 -16.23 -31.90
C ILE A 8 -3.95 -16.75 -30.96
N PRO A 9 -2.67 -16.40 -31.16
CA PRO A 9 -1.66 -16.83 -30.24
C PRO A 9 -1.77 -15.98 -28.98
N PHE A 10 -2.16 -16.59 -27.87
CA PHE A 10 -2.03 -16.04 -26.52
C PHE A 10 -0.53 -15.95 -26.19
N PHE A 11 0.14 -14.91 -26.71
CA PHE A 11 1.53 -14.62 -26.35
C PHE A 11 1.59 -13.67 -25.16
N SER A 12 2.32 -14.17 -24.17
CA SER A 12 3.11 -13.46 -23.17
C SER A 12 2.38 -12.80 -22.01
N SER A 13 2.78 -13.27 -20.82
CA SER A 13 2.89 -12.52 -19.59
C SER A 13 3.45 -11.09 -19.84
N GLY A 14 2.55 -10.18 -20.15
CA GLY A 14 2.76 -8.76 -19.96
C GLY A 14 2.44 -8.48 -18.50
N ARG A 15 3.48 -8.28 -17.68
CA ARG A 15 3.31 -7.46 -16.47
C ARG A 15 2.73 -6.13 -16.96
N ILE A 16 1.44 -5.92 -16.80
CA ILE A 16 0.86 -4.58 -16.78
C ILE A 16 1.27 -4.01 -15.42
N ALA A 17 2.58 -3.77 -15.26
CA ALA A 17 2.99 -2.71 -14.37
C ALA A 17 2.62 -1.45 -15.14
N SER A 18 1.45 -0.90 -14.84
CA SER A 18 1.19 0.50 -15.16
C SER A 18 2.22 1.29 -14.37
N ARG A 19 3.40 1.50 -14.96
CA ARG A 19 4.18 2.69 -14.67
C ARG A 19 3.36 3.84 -15.27
N SER A 20 2.24 4.17 -14.60
CA SER A 20 1.78 5.56 -14.57
C SER A 20 3.04 6.37 -14.30
N GLY A 21 3.26 7.45 -15.07
CA GLY A 21 4.54 8.13 -15.23
C GLY A 21 5.24 8.57 -13.94
N ASP A 22 5.94 9.69 -13.91
CA ASP A 22 6.60 10.14 -12.67
C ASP A 22 5.63 10.54 -11.52
N SER A 23 4.36 10.11 -11.60
CA SER A 23 3.28 10.35 -10.64
C SER A 23 3.47 9.49 -9.38
N ARG A 24 3.62 10.15 -8.23
CA ARG A 24 3.53 9.48 -6.93
C ARG A 24 2.11 8.95 -6.71
N GLN A 25 1.98 7.70 -6.30
CA GLN A 25 0.69 7.07 -5.97
C GLN A 25 0.42 7.14 -4.47
N GLN A 26 -0.85 7.30 -4.09
CA GLN A 26 -1.32 7.34 -2.71
C GLN A 26 -2.39 6.27 -2.50
N ALA A 27 -2.38 5.62 -1.33
CA ALA A 27 -3.42 4.65 -0.98
C ALA A 27 -4.69 5.40 -0.57
N GLY A 28 -5.82 5.00 -1.15
CA GLY A 28 -7.15 5.45 -0.77
C GLY A 28 -8.11 4.28 -0.99
N THR A 29 -8.82 3.87 0.05
CA THR A 29 -9.61 2.63 0.02
C THR A 29 -11.09 2.85 -0.29
N ASP A 30 -11.61 4.07 -0.13
CA ASP A 30 -13.06 4.36 -0.12
C ASP A 30 -13.80 3.63 1.03
N ALA A 31 -13.16 3.61 2.21
CA ALA A 31 -13.72 3.04 3.42
C ALA A 31 -15.03 3.72 3.81
N GLY A 32 -16.08 2.93 3.97
CA GLY A 32 -17.48 3.37 3.97
C GLY A 32 -18.32 2.53 3.01
N MET A 33 -17.71 2.02 1.92
CA MET A 33 -18.29 0.99 1.05
C MET A 33 -18.08 -0.44 1.58
N PHE A 34 -17.09 -0.63 2.46
CA PHE A 34 -16.82 -1.85 3.22
C PHE A 34 -16.53 -1.49 4.69
N PRO A 35 -16.51 -2.48 5.62
CA PRO A 35 -16.37 -2.20 7.05
C PRO A 35 -15.08 -1.44 7.39
N HIS A 36 -15.20 -0.40 8.23
CA HIS A 36 -14.04 0.29 8.78
C HIS A 36 -13.13 -0.67 9.57
N GLY A 37 -11.83 -0.40 9.53
CA GLY A 37 -10.80 -1.26 10.14
C GLY A 37 -10.18 -2.26 9.17
N GLN A 38 -10.77 -2.46 7.98
CA GLN A 38 -10.22 -3.35 6.95
C GLN A 38 -9.37 -2.61 5.91
N ASN A 39 -8.93 -1.38 6.17
CA ASN A 39 -8.23 -0.56 5.17
C ASN A 39 -6.91 -1.18 4.68
N ALA A 40 -6.26 -1.98 5.53
CA ALA A 40 -4.99 -2.61 5.19
C ALA A 40 -5.15 -3.83 4.26
N SER A 41 -6.38 -4.30 3.98
CA SER A 41 -6.60 -5.45 3.11
C SER A 41 -6.21 -5.20 1.65
N GLY A 42 -6.14 -3.92 1.22
CA GLY A 42 -5.77 -3.56 -0.15
C GLY A 42 -4.26 -3.50 -0.42
N PHE A 43 -3.39 -3.58 0.60
CA PHE A 43 -1.94 -3.55 0.36
C PHE A 43 -1.41 -4.76 -0.42
N PRO A 44 -1.85 -6.00 -0.14
CA PRO A 44 -1.53 -7.15 -1.00
C PRO A 44 -1.90 -6.93 -2.47
N ASP A 45 -3.07 -6.35 -2.73
CA ASP A 45 -3.53 -6.08 -4.09
C ASP A 45 -2.61 -5.09 -4.82
N LEU A 46 -2.13 -4.04 -4.13
CA LEU A 46 -1.15 -3.10 -4.70
C LEU A 46 0.14 -3.80 -5.14
N VAL A 47 0.60 -4.77 -4.36
CA VAL A 47 1.80 -5.56 -4.69
C VAL A 47 1.50 -6.53 -5.84
N GLU A 48 0.34 -7.19 -5.84
CA GLU A 48 -0.11 -8.05 -6.94
C GLU A 48 -0.19 -7.29 -8.27
N TYR A 49 -0.66 -6.03 -8.24
CA TYR A 49 -0.73 -5.16 -9.41
C TYR A 49 0.60 -4.49 -9.80
N GLY A 50 1.71 -4.84 -9.12
CA GLY A 50 3.06 -4.56 -9.59
C GLY A 50 3.82 -3.49 -8.81
N MET A 51 3.31 -3.00 -7.68
CA MET A 51 4.13 -2.23 -6.75
C MET A 51 5.08 -3.14 -5.97
N SER A 52 6.27 -2.65 -5.61
CA SER A 52 7.05 -3.29 -4.55
C SER A 52 6.37 -3.09 -3.18
N PRO A 53 6.60 -3.99 -2.21
CA PRO A 53 6.09 -3.81 -0.84
C PRO A 53 6.50 -2.46 -0.22
N ALA A 54 7.72 -1.99 -0.50
CA ALA A 54 8.20 -0.70 -0.05
C ALA A 54 7.43 0.47 -0.68
N GLU A 55 7.11 0.39 -1.97
CA GLU A 55 6.29 1.41 -2.65
C GLU A 55 4.86 1.41 -2.09
N ALA A 56 4.27 0.23 -1.88
CA ALA A 56 2.95 0.09 -1.28
C ALA A 56 2.89 0.78 0.09
N ILE A 57 3.85 0.52 0.99
CA ILE A 57 3.94 1.20 2.30
C ILE A 57 4.13 2.72 2.15
N ARG A 58 4.94 3.17 1.19
CA ARG A 58 5.14 4.60 0.93
C ARG A 58 3.85 5.31 0.50
N THR A 59 2.95 4.61 -0.21
CA THR A 59 1.66 5.19 -0.62
C THR A 59 0.78 5.61 0.55
N ALA A 60 0.93 4.98 1.72
CA ALA A 60 0.16 5.26 2.93
C ALA A 60 0.93 6.08 3.98
N THR A 61 2.20 6.40 3.72
CA THR A 61 3.07 7.11 4.66
C THR A 61 3.54 8.43 4.03
N VAL A 62 4.76 8.50 3.50
CA VAL A 62 5.34 9.73 2.95
C VAL A 62 4.53 10.30 1.78
N ASN A 63 4.01 9.46 0.88
CA ASN A 63 3.23 9.97 -0.26
C ASN A 63 1.87 10.55 0.20
N ALA A 64 1.29 10.01 1.28
CA ALA A 64 0.06 10.52 1.86
C ALA A 64 0.31 11.85 2.59
N ALA A 65 1.42 11.97 3.32
CA ALA A 65 1.84 13.22 3.96
C ALA A 65 2.08 14.33 2.91
N ASP A 66 2.81 14.01 1.83
CA ASP A 66 3.02 14.90 0.68
C ASP A 66 1.68 15.38 0.09
N LEU A 67 0.73 14.46 -0.14
CA LEU A 67 -0.58 14.77 -0.70
C LEU A 67 -1.39 15.69 0.22
N LEU A 68 -1.31 15.47 1.53
CA LEU A 68 -2.01 16.29 2.54
C LEU A 68 -1.31 17.64 2.80
N GLY A 69 -0.10 17.84 2.28
CA GLY A 69 0.69 19.05 2.52
C GLY A 69 1.18 19.18 3.95
N VAL A 70 1.42 18.07 4.63
CA VAL A 70 1.94 18.02 6.01
C VAL A 70 3.35 17.46 6.02
N ASP A 71 4.22 18.04 6.84
CA ASP A 71 5.63 17.66 6.99
C ASP A 71 5.97 17.08 8.36
N ASP A 72 5.03 17.18 9.31
CA ASP A 72 5.16 16.72 10.69
C ASP A 72 4.98 15.21 10.89
N ARG A 73 4.68 14.45 9.83
CA ARG A 73 4.41 12.99 9.89
C ARG A 73 4.73 12.28 8.56
N GLY A 74 4.55 10.96 8.54
CA GLY A 74 4.73 10.12 7.35
C GLY A 74 6.13 9.50 7.22
N THR A 75 7.08 9.87 8.06
CA THR A 75 8.40 9.21 8.21
C THR A 75 8.82 9.21 9.68
N ILE A 76 9.70 8.28 10.05
CA ILE A 76 10.29 8.21 11.39
C ILE A 76 11.60 9.01 11.38
N GLU A 77 11.53 10.28 11.76
CA GLU A 77 12.65 11.22 11.80
C GLU A 77 12.57 12.09 13.06
N VAL A 78 13.69 12.68 13.45
CA VAL A 78 13.75 13.64 14.56
C VAL A 78 12.82 14.83 14.25
N ASP A 79 12.18 15.37 15.28
CA ASP A 79 11.26 16.51 15.22
C ASP A 79 9.91 16.25 14.51
N LYS A 80 9.62 15.00 14.10
CA LYS A 80 8.28 14.58 13.62
C LYS A 80 7.41 14.02 14.74
N LEU A 81 6.10 14.02 14.51
CA LEU A 81 5.13 13.40 15.41
C LEU A 81 5.42 11.91 15.57
N ALA A 82 5.30 11.43 16.81
CA ALA A 82 5.44 10.02 17.13
C ALA A 82 4.15 9.25 16.79
N ASP A 83 3.92 9.09 15.49
CA ASP A 83 2.89 8.25 14.88
C ASP A 83 3.56 6.96 14.37
N ILE A 84 3.36 5.84 15.08
CA ILE A 84 4.09 4.59 14.86
C ILE A 84 3.13 3.40 14.91
N ASP A 85 3.16 2.59 13.85
CA ASP A 85 2.50 1.28 13.79
C ASP A 85 3.56 0.18 13.75
N ALA A 86 3.36 -0.91 14.50
CA ALA A 86 4.26 -2.08 14.45
C ALA A 86 3.50 -3.38 14.20
N VAL A 87 4.09 -4.22 13.36
CA VAL A 87 3.61 -5.55 12.98
C VAL A 87 4.63 -6.61 13.39
N LYS A 88 4.18 -7.85 13.54
CA LYS A 88 5.08 -8.96 13.83
C LYS A 88 5.67 -9.55 12.55
N GLY A 89 6.93 -9.22 12.27
CA GLY A 89 7.66 -9.74 11.11
C GLY A 89 8.17 -8.62 10.20
N ASN A 90 8.54 -8.97 8.97
CA ASN A 90 9.06 -8.03 7.98
C ASN A 90 7.99 -7.70 6.92
N PRO A 91 7.36 -6.51 6.94
CA PRO A 91 6.34 -6.13 5.98
C PRO A 91 6.89 -5.91 4.55
N LEU A 92 8.21 -5.87 4.38
CA LEU A 92 8.84 -5.83 3.06
C LEU A 92 8.93 -7.21 2.40
N GLU A 93 8.80 -8.28 3.19
CA GLU A 93 8.71 -9.66 2.70
C GLU A 93 7.25 -10.10 2.57
N ASP A 94 6.40 -9.70 3.52
CA ASP A 94 4.97 -9.98 3.50
C ASP A 94 4.16 -8.74 3.89
N VAL A 95 3.58 -8.08 2.89
CA VAL A 95 2.77 -6.87 3.09
C VAL A 95 1.42 -7.17 3.77
N GLY A 96 0.99 -8.44 3.78
CA GLY A 96 -0.23 -8.88 4.46
C GLY A 96 -0.18 -8.66 5.98
N LEU A 97 1.03 -8.58 6.55
CA LEU A 97 1.25 -8.30 7.97
C LEU A 97 0.67 -6.94 8.41
N LEU A 98 0.49 -5.99 7.50
CA LEU A 98 -0.14 -4.69 7.78
C LEU A 98 -1.61 -4.81 8.22
N GLN A 99 -2.24 -5.97 8.00
CA GLN A 99 -3.60 -6.24 8.46
C GLN A 99 -3.67 -6.61 9.94
N ASP A 100 -2.54 -6.99 10.56
CA ASP A 100 -2.45 -7.38 11.97
C ASP A 100 -1.39 -6.54 12.70
N VAL A 101 -1.71 -5.26 12.90
CA VAL A 101 -0.88 -4.32 13.65
C VAL A 101 -1.01 -4.59 15.15
N LEU A 102 0.09 -4.86 15.84
CA LEU A 102 0.12 -5.17 17.28
C LEU A 102 0.33 -3.94 18.16
N PHE A 103 0.97 -2.91 17.62
CA PHE A 103 1.29 -1.68 18.33
C PHE A 103 0.85 -0.47 17.54
N VAL A 104 0.16 0.46 18.19
CA VAL A 104 -0.26 1.74 17.60
C VAL A 104 0.04 2.85 18.59
N MET A 105 0.88 3.80 18.15
CA MET A 105 1.14 5.05 18.84
C MET A 105 0.70 6.21 17.94
N LYS A 106 0.03 7.20 18.53
CA LYS A 106 -0.34 8.44 17.86
C LYS A 106 0.02 9.63 18.73
N ASN A 107 0.76 10.58 18.18
CA ASN A 107 1.25 11.78 18.87
C ASN A 107 1.89 11.44 20.24
N GLY A 108 2.72 10.38 20.27
CA GLY A 108 3.41 9.94 21.49
C GLY A 108 2.55 9.15 22.48
N ARG A 109 1.26 8.99 22.23
CA ARG A 109 0.34 8.21 23.08
C ARG A 109 0.11 6.83 22.49
N ILE A 110 0.27 5.80 23.30
CA ILE A 110 0.00 4.41 22.92
C ILE A 110 -1.51 4.15 22.99
N TYR A 111 -2.06 3.57 21.92
CA TYR A 111 -3.48 3.18 21.80
C TYR A 111 -3.68 1.67 21.69
N LYS A 112 -2.68 0.94 21.16
CA LYS A 112 -2.68 -0.53 21.06
C LYS A 112 -1.28 -1.05 21.42
N ASN A 113 -1.22 -2.14 22.19
CA ASN A 113 0.02 -2.81 22.59
C ASN A 113 -0.29 -4.24 23.04
N ASP A 114 -0.42 -5.14 22.07
CA ASP A 114 -0.78 -6.55 22.27
C ASP A 114 0.44 -7.48 22.30
#